data_AF-A0A847HMB7-F1
#
_entry.id   AF-A0A847HMB7-F1
#
_cell.length_a   1.000
_cell.length_b   1.000
_cell.length_c   1.000
_cell.angle_alpha   90.00
_cell.angle_beta   90.00
_cell.angle_gamma   90.00
#
_symmetry.space_group_name_H-M   'P 1'
#
loop_
_entity.id
_entity.type
_entity.pdbx_description
1 polymer ?
#
loop_
_entity_poly.entity_id
_entity_poly.type
_entity_poly.pdbx_seq_one_letter_code
_entity_poly.pdbx_strand_id
1 'polypeptide(L)'
;MNSSLRIQHAVDSLEGRNPGDILIDRDSDYYRAYIPPWRPDFNALREISRERGIYIDADGRGFISNAALDVDYHPGEAQLYSDSYRGPTSVRLEQDEFKKKYIVLSSENNFGGYNNISGENLRGARILFSERSVYLRGDIGTDLVVVTPGHIFITGPTNIDSNMNLLLVAGEGTALSTVDLERYIKENSANDEFIDAAREWQIRAAVYKPGAGVYTSTSRPQKGEPVNFRRLFSGRSLKIHVHGACIDGNLQRWIDNTEEGSLRITHNPQAVERLAVRPLSLNLLRQRTRPDL
;
A
#
# COMPACT_ATOMS: atom_id res chain seq x y z
N MET A 1 -3.61 1.80 -25.11
CA MET A 1 -3.87 1.88 -23.66
C MET A 1 -4.40 0.54 -23.22
N ASN A 2 -3.57 -0.33 -22.63
CA ASN A 2 -3.92 -1.60 -21.97
C ASN A 2 -2.64 -2.43 -21.83
N SER A 3 -2.06 -2.57 -20.63
CA SER A 3 -1.01 -3.59 -20.42
C SER A 3 -0.79 -4.04 -18.97
N SER A 4 -0.80 -3.18 -17.95
CA SER A 4 -0.54 -3.61 -16.56
C SER A 4 -1.64 -4.48 -15.94
N LEU A 5 -2.89 -4.03 -15.96
CA LEU A 5 -4.03 -4.77 -15.40
C LEU A 5 -4.24 -6.12 -16.10
N ARG A 6 -4.07 -6.19 -17.41
CA ARG A 6 -4.21 -7.45 -18.18
C ARG A 6 -3.08 -8.43 -17.88
N ILE A 7 -1.84 -7.95 -17.72
CA ILE A 7 -0.69 -8.80 -17.38
C ILE A 7 -0.72 -9.18 -15.91
N GLN A 8 -1.15 -8.30 -15.00
CA GLN A 8 -1.41 -8.65 -13.60
C GLN A 8 -2.47 -9.74 -13.51
N HIS A 9 -3.62 -9.57 -14.20
CA HIS A 9 -4.61 -10.63 -14.30
C HIS A 9 -4.06 -11.92 -14.95
N ALA A 10 -3.22 -11.83 -15.99
CA ALA A 10 -2.65 -12.99 -16.65
C ALA A 10 -1.57 -13.70 -15.81
N VAL A 11 -0.75 -12.96 -15.07
CA VAL A 11 0.29 -13.48 -14.15
C VAL A 11 -0.37 -14.06 -12.91
N ASP A 12 -1.36 -13.37 -12.31
CA ASP A 12 -2.20 -13.91 -11.24
C ASP A 12 -2.92 -15.21 -11.69
N SER A 13 -3.22 -15.35 -13.00
CA SER A 13 -3.81 -16.56 -13.59
C SER A 13 -2.78 -17.65 -13.96
N LEU A 14 -1.52 -17.29 -14.22
CA LEU A 14 -0.43 -18.20 -14.61
C LEU A 14 0.35 -18.71 -13.39
N GLU A 15 0.42 -17.93 -12.31
CA GLU A 15 0.99 -18.29 -11.00
C GLU A 15 0.07 -19.19 -10.16
N GLY A 16 -0.89 -19.89 -10.80
CA GLY A 16 -1.69 -20.98 -10.23
C GLY A 16 -0.88 -22.20 -9.77
N ARG A 17 0.39 -22.04 -9.41
CA ARG A 17 1.15 -22.92 -8.54
C ARG A 17 1.52 -22.15 -7.28
N ASN A 18 0.65 -22.28 -6.29
CA ASN A 18 0.81 -21.70 -4.96
C ASN A 18 2.24 -21.94 -4.42
N PRO A 19 2.92 -20.91 -3.89
CA PRO A 19 4.07 -21.10 -3.01
C PRO A 19 3.64 -21.94 -1.79
N GLY A 20 4.54 -22.77 -1.27
CA GLY A 20 4.26 -23.74 -0.20
C GLY A 20 3.85 -23.15 1.16
N ASP A 21 3.95 -21.84 1.33
CA ASP A 21 3.66 -21.14 2.58
C ASP A 21 2.39 -20.28 2.43
N ILE A 22 1.26 -20.97 2.33
CA ILE A 22 -0.07 -20.39 2.43
C ILE A 22 -0.28 -19.89 3.87
N LEU A 23 -0.96 -18.74 4.04
CA LEU A 23 -1.53 -18.31 5.31
C LEU A 23 -2.49 -19.39 5.83
N ILE A 24 -1.99 -20.23 6.73
CA ILE A 24 -2.79 -21.25 7.42
C ILE A 24 -3.63 -20.53 8.47
N ASP A 25 -4.93 -20.42 8.22
CA ASP A 25 -5.93 -20.18 9.26
C ASP A 25 -5.90 -21.38 10.22
N ARG A 26 -5.27 -21.19 11.39
CA ARG A 26 -5.15 -22.23 12.43
C ARG A 26 -6.41 -22.32 13.30
N ASP A 27 -7.39 -21.44 13.11
CA ASP A 27 -8.67 -21.50 13.84
C ASP A 27 -9.71 -22.38 13.13
N SER A 28 -9.43 -22.84 11.90
CA SER A 28 -10.26 -23.79 11.16
C SER A 28 -9.65 -25.21 11.20
N ASP A 29 -9.50 -25.73 12.41
CA ASP A 29 -9.26 -27.16 12.60
C ASP A 29 -10.46 -27.97 12.06
N TYR A 30 -10.13 -29.04 11.32
CA TYR A 30 -10.98 -30.15 10.87
C TYR A 30 -11.59 -30.20 9.46
N TYR A 31 -11.38 -29.24 8.56
CA TYR A 31 -11.75 -29.46 7.15
C TYR A 31 -10.66 -29.01 6.17
N ARG A 32 -10.23 -29.96 5.33
CA ARG A 32 -9.62 -29.73 4.02
C ARG A 32 -10.20 -28.46 3.38
N ALA A 33 -9.45 -27.37 3.24
CA ALA A 33 -10.00 -26.18 2.59
C ALA A 33 -8.91 -25.28 1.99
N TYR A 34 -8.74 -25.42 0.69
CA TYR A 34 -8.31 -24.34 -0.20
C TYR A 34 -9.07 -23.05 0.18
N ILE A 35 -8.34 -22.02 0.60
CA ILE A 35 -8.89 -20.65 0.66
C ILE A 35 -8.84 -20.15 -0.79
N PRO A 36 -9.97 -19.97 -1.49
CA PRO A 36 -9.96 -19.33 -2.80
C PRO A 36 -9.32 -17.95 -2.68
N PRO A 37 -8.61 -17.44 -3.72
CA PRO A 37 -7.95 -16.15 -3.67
C PRO A 37 -8.94 -15.10 -3.16
N TRP A 38 -8.63 -14.54 -1.98
CA TRP A 38 -9.49 -13.57 -1.33
C TRP A 38 -9.53 -12.32 -2.20
N ARG A 39 -10.73 -11.94 -2.67
CA ARG A 39 -10.94 -10.73 -3.45
C ARG A 39 -11.86 -9.80 -2.64
N PRO A 40 -11.40 -8.60 -2.26
CA PRO A 40 -12.23 -7.64 -1.54
C PRO A 40 -13.37 -7.14 -2.45
N ASP A 41 -14.59 -7.13 -1.92
CA ASP A 41 -15.72 -6.44 -2.54
C ASP A 41 -15.67 -4.95 -2.17
N PHE A 42 -15.10 -4.13 -3.05
CA PHE A 42 -14.98 -2.69 -2.82
C PHE A 42 -16.33 -1.97 -2.73
N ASN A 43 -17.39 -2.49 -3.36
CA ASN A 43 -18.72 -1.90 -3.23
C ASN A 43 -19.28 -2.15 -1.84
N ALA A 44 -19.18 -3.38 -1.34
CA ALA A 44 -19.59 -3.70 0.03
C ALA A 44 -18.76 -2.92 1.07
N LEU A 45 -17.44 -2.82 0.89
CA LEU A 45 -16.55 -2.07 1.77
C LEU A 45 -16.88 -0.56 1.77
N ARG A 46 -17.22 0.00 0.60
CA ARG A 46 -17.71 1.39 0.47
C ARG A 46 -18.98 1.60 1.28
N GLU A 47 -20.00 0.76 1.11
CA GLU A 47 -21.27 0.94 1.84
C GLU A 47 -21.09 0.79 3.35
N ILE A 48 -20.29 -0.19 3.79
CA ILE A 48 -19.95 -0.36 5.22
C ILE A 48 -19.22 0.87 5.77
N SER A 49 -18.31 1.47 5.00
CA SER A 49 -17.62 2.69 5.42
C SER A 49 -18.57 3.88 5.57
N ARG A 50 -19.58 4.01 4.69
CA ARG A 50 -20.57 5.08 4.77
C ARG A 50 -21.45 4.93 6.01
N GLU A 51 -21.81 3.70 6.34
CA GLU A 51 -22.64 3.40 7.51
C GLU A 51 -21.87 3.50 8.84
N ARG A 52 -20.65 2.93 8.90
CA ARG A 52 -19.97 2.57 10.16
C ARG A 52 -18.51 2.99 10.24
N GLY A 53 -17.97 3.64 9.22
CA GLY A 53 -16.58 4.06 9.16
C GLY A 53 -16.43 5.48 8.64
N ILE A 54 -15.25 5.74 8.09
CA ILE A 54 -14.95 6.97 7.37
C ILE A 54 -15.01 6.67 5.89
N TYR A 55 -15.83 7.43 5.17
CA TYR A 55 -15.90 7.41 3.71
C TYR A 55 -15.28 8.69 3.17
N ILE A 56 -14.35 8.58 2.24
CA ILE A 56 -13.72 9.71 1.55
C ILE A 56 -14.13 9.65 0.07
N ASP A 57 -14.81 10.70 -0.38
CA ASP A 57 -15.35 10.77 -1.73
C ASP A 57 -14.30 11.01 -2.82
N ALA A 58 -14.75 11.07 -4.07
CA ALA A 58 -13.90 11.31 -5.23
C ALA A 58 -13.27 12.72 -5.25
N ASP A 59 -13.76 13.66 -4.44
CA ASP A 59 -13.20 15.00 -4.27
C ASP A 59 -12.22 15.08 -3.09
N GLY A 60 -12.12 14.02 -2.29
CA GLY A 60 -11.25 13.91 -1.12
C GLY A 60 -11.88 14.43 0.17
N ARG A 61 -13.21 14.62 0.20
CA ARG A 61 -13.93 15.04 1.40
C ARG A 61 -14.31 13.82 2.23
N GLY A 62 -14.08 13.90 3.54
CA GLY A 62 -14.40 12.83 4.47
C GLY A 62 -15.82 12.94 5.04
N PHE A 63 -16.42 11.78 5.31
CA PHE A 63 -17.74 11.65 5.89
C PHE A 63 -17.76 10.51 6.92
N ILE A 64 -18.54 10.68 7.99
CA ILE A 64 -18.87 9.63 8.96
C ILE A 64 -20.38 9.59 9.13
N SER A 65 -21.01 8.43 8.91
CA SER A 65 -22.47 8.30 9.01
C SER A 65 -23.22 9.37 8.20
N ASN A 66 -22.72 9.66 6.99
CA ASN A 66 -23.17 10.72 6.07
C ASN A 66 -23.01 12.18 6.54
N ALA A 67 -22.44 12.44 7.72
CA ALA A 67 -22.05 13.77 8.15
C ALA A 67 -20.63 14.11 7.68
N ALA A 68 -20.43 15.32 7.16
CA ALA A 68 -19.11 15.78 6.74
C ALA A 68 -18.14 15.85 7.93
N LEU A 69 -16.90 15.44 7.70
CA LEU A 69 -15.80 15.58 8.64
C LEU A 69 -14.99 16.83 8.31
N ASP A 70 -14.66 17.60 9.33
CA ASP A 70 -13.71 18.72 9.23
C ASP A 70 -12.28 18.21 9.40
N VAL A 71 -11.86 17.32 8.49
CA VAL A 71 -10.52 16.74 8.44
C VAL A 71 -9.99 16.91 7.02
N ASP A 72 -8.84 17.55 6.88
CA ASP A 72 -8.16 17.67 5.59
C ASP A 72 -7.40 16.38 5.27
N TYR A 73 -7.81 15.72 4.19
CA TYR A 73 -7.16 14.53 3.64
C TYR A 73 -6.23 14.86 2.47
N HIS A 74 -6.04 16.14 2.15
CA HIS A 74 -5.15 16.65 1.11
C HIS A 74 -5.37 15.97 -0.25
N PRO A 75 -6.53 16.21 -0.89
CA PRO A 75 -6.76 15.73 -2.24
C PRO A 75 -5.71 16.28 -3.20
N GLY A 76 -5.00 15.39 -3.87
CA GLY A 76 -4.00 15.72 -4.87
C GLY A 76 -4.18 14.95 -6.17
N GLU A 77 -3.42 15.34 -7.18
CA GLU A 77 -3.27 14.61 -8.43
C GLU A 77 -1.78 14.43 -8.72
N ALA A 78 -1.40 13.23 -9.16
CA ALA A 78 -0.04 12.95 -9.59
C ALA A 78 -0.07 12.23 -10.93
N GLN A 79 0.86 12.63 -11.79
CA GLN A 79 1.28 11.85 -12.94
C GLN A 79 2.48 11.03 -12.49
N LEU A 80 2.22 9.78 -12.16
CA LEU A 80 3.18 8.83 -11.68
C LEU A 80 3.64 7.95 -12.84
N TYR A 81 4.89 7.54 -12.77
CA TYR A 81 5.42 6.59 -13.71
C TYR A 81 5.82 5.35 -12.93
N SER A 82 5.22 4.20 -13.26
CA SER A 82 5.55 2.96 -12.58
C SER A 82 6.81 2.34 -13.15
N ASP A 83 7.25 1.30 -12.46
CA ASP A 83 8.21 0.32 -12.89
C ASP A 83 8.20 0.05 -14.39
N SER A 84 9.41 -0.12 -14.90
CA SER A 84 9.57 -0.76 -16.18
C SER A 84 9.49 -2.27 -16.00
N TYR A 85 8.60 -2.98 -16.70
CA TYR A 85 8.57 -4.45 -16.69
C TYR A 85 8.93 -5.02 -18.07
N ARG A 86 9.46 -6.23 -18.11
CA ARG A 86 9.57 -7.00 -19.36
C ARG A 86 8.29 -7.79 -19.54
N GLY A 87 7.46 -7.41 -20.51
CA GLY A 87 6.35 -8.25 -20.95
C GLY A 87 6.87 -9.62 -21.44
N PRO A 88 6.04 -10.67 -21.49
CA PRO A 88 6.44 -12.01 -21.96
C PRO A 88 7.07 -12.01 -23.37
N THR A 89 6.77 -10.98 -24.16
CA THR A 89 7.22 -10.81 -25.55
C THR A 89 8.13 -9.60 -25.75
N SER A 90 8.50 -8.88 -24.69
CA SER A 90 9.22 -7.61 -24.77
C SER A 90 10.63 -7.73 -24.20
N VAL A 91 11.65 -7.45 -25.02
CA VAL A 91 13.06 -7.41 -24.59
C VAL A 91 13.44 -6.09 -23.91
N ARG A 92 12.55 -5.09 -23.98
CA ARG A 92 12.74 -3.76 -23.41
C ARG A 92 11.83 -3.58 -22.21
N LEU A 93 12.33 -2.77 -21.29
CA LEU A 93 11.65 -2.36 -20.08
C LEU A 93 10.51 -1.38 -20.44
N GLU A 94 9.25 -1.75 -20.14
CA GLU A 94 8.03 -0.99 -20.44
C GLU A 94 7.54 -0.24 -19.21
N GLN A 95 7.50 1.09 -19.29
CA GLN A 95 7.00 1.94 -18.23
C GLN A 95 5.53 2.33 -18.46
N ASP A 96 4.70 2.20 -17.42
CA ASP A 96 3.35 2.73 -17.43
C ASP A 96 3.28 4.14 -16.84
N GLU A 97 2.43 4.96 -17.47
CA GLU A 97 2.07 6.28 -16.97
C GLU A 97 0.70 6.20 -16.30
N PHE A 98 0.63 6.59 -15.04
CA PHE A 98 -0.58 6.61 -14.24
C PHE A 98 -0.91 8.03 -13.82
N LYS A 99 -2.07 8.53 -14.25
CA LYS A 99 -2.67 9.73 -13.66
C LYS A 99 -3.61 9.29 -12.55
N LYS A 100 -3.27 9.62 -11.31
CA LYS A 100 -4.03 9.21 -10.13
C LYS A 100 -4.40 10.41 -9.30
N LYS A 101 -5.69 10.45 -8.92
CA LYS A 101 -6.17 11.25 -7.80
C LYS A 101 -5.85 10.51 -6.52
N TYR A 102 -5.28 11.22 -5.55
CA TYR A 102 -4.94 10.64 -4.27
C TYR A 102 -5.37 11.55 -3.12
N ILE A 103 -5.31 10.99 -1.92
CA ILE A 103 -5.30 11.67 -0.63
C ILE A 103 -4.02 11.30 0.12
N VAL A 104 -3.65 12.07 1.12
CA VAL A 104 -2.53 11.80 2.02
C VAL A 104 -3.06 11.41 3.39
N LEU A 105 -2.59 10.30 3.93
CA LEU A 105 -2.79 9.85 5.30
C LEU A 105 -1.44 9.89 6.03
N SER A 106 -1.33 10.76 7.03
CA SER A 106 -0.08 11.02 7.77
C SER A 106 -0.36 11.33 9.24
N SER A 107 0.53 10.86 10.11
CA SER A 107 0.56 11.20 11.54
C SER A 107 1.62 12.24 11.89
N GLU A 108 2.56 12.53 10.98
CA GLU A 108 3.68 13.43 11.22
C GLU A 108 3.33 14.89 10.86
N ASN A 109 3.62 15.79 11.80
CA ASN A 109 3.56 17.25 11.57
C ASN A 109 4.64 17.76 10.60
N ASN A 110 5.66 16.94 10.28
CA ASN A 110 6.84 17.38 9.53
C ASN A 110 6.65 17.43 8.00
N PHE A 111 5.51 16.95 7.47
CA PHE A 111 5.10 17.13 6.07
C PHE A 111 3.85 18.02 5.98
N GLY A 112 3.96 19.24 6.51
CA GLY A 112 2.91 20.27 6.42
C GLY A 112 1.93 20.32 7.59
N GLY A 113 2.18 19.63 8.70
CA GLY A 113 1.36 19.73 9.92
C GLY A 113 0.15 18.80 9.98
N TYR A 114 0.11 17.74 9.16
CA TYR A 114 -1.09 16.94 8.98
C TYR A 114 -1.04 15.66 9.80
N ASN A 115 -1.89 15.60 10.83
CA ASN A 115 -2.12 14.40 11.62
C ASN A 115 -3.56 13.90 11.41
N ASN A 116 -3.91 13.47 10.21
CA ASN A 116 -5.28 13.08 9.86
C ASN A 116 -5.60 11.61 10.14
N ILE A 117 -4.62 10.82 10.60
CA ILE A 117 -4.79 9.45 11.11
C ILE A 117 -4.65 9.35 12.63
N SER A 118 -4.72 10.48 13.35
CA SER A 118 -4.82 10.48 14.82
C SER A 118 -6.08 9.77 15.30
N GLY A 119 -6.08 9.28 16.54
CA GLY A 119 -7.27 8.67 17.14
C GLY A 119 -8.46 9.64 17.21
N GLU A 120 -8.19 10.94 17.37
CA GLU A 120 -9.20 12.01 17.34
C GLU A 120 -9.83 12.16 15.95
N ASN A 121 -9.01 12.29 14.90
CA ASN A 121 -9.50 12.48 13.54
C ASN A 121 -10.17 11.22 12.97
N LEU A 122 -9.73 10.04 13.41
CA LEU A 122 -10.35 8.78 13.07
C LEU A 122 -11.66 8.54 13.85
N ARG A 123 -11.91 9.25 14.96
CA ARG A 123 -13.11 9.11 15.81
C ARG A 123 -13.48 7.66 16.16
N GLY A 124 -12.48 6.80 16.33
CA GLY A 124 -12.67 5.37 16.61
C GLY A 124 -13.15 4.52 15.43
N ALA A 125 -13.18 5.07 14.22
CA ALA A 125 -13.49 4.34 12.99
C ALA A 125 -12.54 3.15 12.83
N ARG A 126 -13.10 2.02 12.38
CA ARG A 126 -12.37 0.78 12.13
C ARG A 126 -12.08 0.54 10.66
N ILE A 127 -12.75 1.28 9.79
CA ILE A 127 -12.57 1.24 8.34
C ILE A 127 -12.57 2.67 7.81
N LEU A 128 -11.59 2.97 6.97
CA LEU A 128 -11.50 4.17 6.16
C LEU A 128 -11.48 3.73 4.70
N PHE A 129 -12.51 4.12 3.94
CA PHE A 129 -12.59 3.87 2.51
C PHE A 129 -12.34 5.17 1.76
N SER A 130 -11.50 5.13 0.74
CA SER A 130 -11.23 6.25 -0.14
C SER A 130 -11.51 5.86 -1.59
N GLU A 131 -12.31 6.67 -2.30
CA GLU A 131 -12.45 6.57 -3.77
C GLU A 131 -11.15 6.89 -4.50
N ARG A 132 -10.25 7.61 -3.83
CA ARG A 132 -8.92 8.02 -4.33
C ARG A 132 -7.86 7.02 -3.89
N SER A 133 -6.74 7.00 -4.61
CA SER A 133 -5.53 6.32 -4.12
C SER A 133 -5.03 6.98 -2.83
N VAL A 134 -4.21 6.30 -2.06
CA VAL A 134 -3.79 6.77 -0.73
C VAL A 134 -2.28 6.81 -0.65
N TYR A 135 -1.72 7.95 -0.27
CA TYR A 135 -0.34 8.05 0.20
C TYR A 135 -0.35 7.84 1.71
N LEU A 136 0.41 6.89 2.22
CA LEU A 136 0.38 6.49 3.61
C LEU A 136 1.78 6.52 4.24
N ARG A 137 1.87 7.17 5.40
CA ARG A 137 3.05 7.19 6.25
C ARG A 137 2.66 7.46 7.72
N GLY A 138 3.51 7.04 8.64
CA GLY A 138 3.37 7.34 10.07
C GLY A 138 2.52 6.33 10.82
N ASP A 139 2.17 6.69 12.05
CA ASP A 139 1.53 5.83 13.03
C ASP A 139 0.03 6.05 13.13
N ILE A 140 -0.73 4.96 13.09
CA ILE A 140 -2.18 5.02 13.16
C ILE A 140 -2.61 5.08 14.62
N GLY A 141 -3.53 5.98 14.95
CA GLY A 141 -4.03 6.16 16.32
C GLY A 141 -5.04 5.11 16.81
N THR A 142 -5.47 4.15 15.98
CA THR A 142 -6.47 3.12 16.31
C THR A 142 -6.31 1.89 15.40
N ASP A 143 -6.93 0.75 15.73
CA ASP A 143 -6.97 -0.37 14.78
C ASP A 143 -7.82 0.03 13.56
N LEU A 144 -7.22 -0.04 12.37
CA LEU A 144 -7.79 0.52 11.16
C LEU A 144 -7.59 -0.40 9.95
N VAL A 145 -8.64 -0.49 9.13
CA VAL A 145 -8.57 -1.00 7.76
C VAL A 145 -8.62 0.19 6.81
N VAL A 146 -7.58 0.37 6.01
CA VAL A 146 -7.54 1.39 4.94
C VAL A 146 -7.85 0.71 3.61
N VAL A 147 -8.90 1.18 2.94
CA VAL A 147 -9.43 0.57 1.72
C VAL A 147 -9.48 1.59 0.59
N THR A 148 -9.04 1.20 -0.60
CA THR A 148 -9.24 1.97 -1.83
C THR A 148 -9.30 1.05 -3.04
N PRO A 149 -10.15 1.32 -4.06
CA PRO A 149 -10.08 0.61 -5.32
C PRO A 149 -8.82 0.96 -6.12
N GLY A 150 -8.12 2.07 -5.79
CA GLY A 150 -6.85 2.46 -6.40
C GLY A 150 -5.64 1.82 -5.73
N HIS A 151 -4.52 2.55 -5.75
CA HIS A 151 -3.29 2.15 -5.06
C HIS A 151 -3.21 2.69 -3.64
N ILE A 152 -2.49 1.96 -2.78
CA ILE A 152 -1.91 2.50 -1.56
C ILE A 152 -0.41 2.64 -1.78
N PHE A 153 0.11 3.86 -1.72
CA PHE A 153 1.52 4.19 -1.81
C PHE A 153 2.09 4.33 -0.40
N ILE A 154 2.99 3.43 -0.01
CA ILE A 154 3.77 3.56 1.21
C ILE A 154 4.95 4.48 0.90
N THR A 155 5.06 5.58 1.64
CA THR A 155 6.09 6.62 1.38
C THR A 155 7.13 6.76 2.50
N GLY A 156 7.10 5.85 3.46
CA GLY A 156 8.04 5.82 4.56
C GLY A 156 7.68 4.82 5.64
N PRO A 157 8.32 4.96 6.81
CA PRO A 157 7.88 4.33 8.06
C PRO A 157 6.37 4.31 8.23
N THR A 158 5.80 3.16 8.53
CA THR A 158 4.35 3.01 8.67
C THR A 158 4.02 2.13 9.88
N ASN A 159 3.32 2.72 10.85
CA ASN A 159 2.75 2.08 12.02
C ASN A 159 3.79 1.42 12.96
N ILE A 160 4.98 2.01 13.06
CA ILE A 160 6.12 1.48 13.83
C ILE A 160 5.84 1.55 15.33
N ASP A 161 5.52 2.74 15.83
CA ASP A 161 5.40 3.00 17.28
C ASP A 161 3.99 2.72 17.81
N SER A 162 3.03 2.51 16.90
CA SER A 162 1.67 2.18 17.27
C SER A 162 1.54 0.73 17.72
N ASN A 163 0.85 0.52 18.85
CA ASN A 163 0.39 -0.81 19.25
C ASN A 163 -0.90 -1.25 18.53
N MET A 164 -1.38 -0.44 17.59
CA MET A 164 -2.63 -0.68 16.87
C MET A 164 -2.41 -1.49 15.61
N ASN A 165 -3.46 -2.19 15.20
CA ASN A 165 -3.45 -3.05 14.03
C ASN A 165 -3.81 -2.28 12.75
N LEU A 166 -3.05 -2.53 11.69
CA LEU A 166 -3.28 -1.92 10.37
C LEU A 166 -3.43 -3.00 9.29
N LEU A 167 -4.51 -2.89 8.51
CA LEU A 167 -4.73 -3.68 7.30
C LEU A 167 -4.89 -2.73 6.11
N LEU A 168 -4.10 -2.95 5.07
CA LEU A 168 -4.11 -2.19 3.82
C LEU A 168 -4.76 -3.02 2.71
N VAL A 169 -5.82 -2.48 2.10
CA VAL A 169 -6.58 -3.12 1.03
C VAL A 169 -6.66 -2.20 -0.18
N ALA A 170 -5.88 -2.51 -1.20
CA ALA A 170 -5.80 -1.73 -2.44
C ALA A 170 -6.23 -2.57 -3.65
N GLY A 171 -7.15 -2.06 -4.46
CA GLY A 171 -7.64 -2.76 -5.66
C GLY A 171 -6.57 -2.90 -6.74
N GLU A 172 -5.82 -1.82 -6.96
CA GLU A 172 -4.65 -1.82 -7.86
C GLU A 172 -3.37 -2.28 -7.14
N GLY A 173 -3.46 -2.57 -5.84
CA GLY A 173 -2.38 -3.09 -5.00
C GLY A 173 -1.52 -2.02 -4.33
N THR A 174 -0.64 -2.47 -3.43
CA THR A 174 0.23 -1.60 -2.64
C THR A 174 1.57 -1.40 -3.33
N ALA A 175 1.98 -0.14 -3.42
CA ALA A 175 3.18 0.34 -4.09
C ALA A 175 4.09 1.12 -3.14
N LEU A 176 5.35 1.31 -3.53
CA LEU A 176 6.30 2.18 -2.84
C LEU A 176 6.41 3.51 -3.58
N SER A 177 6.49 4.63 -2.87
CA SER A 177 6.75 5.93 -3.50
C SER A 177 7.73 6.76 -2.68
N THR A 178 8.78 7.28 -3.31
CA THR A 178 9.73 8.22 -2.68
C THR A 178 9.53 9.65 -3.17
N VAL A 179 8.45 9.93 -3.93
CA VAL A 179 8.24 11.22 -4.60
C VAL A 179 8.27 12.40 -3.63
N ASP A 180 7.63 12.24 -2.48
CA ASP A 180 7.58 13.22 -1.39
C ASP A 180 8.96 13.44 -0.75
N LEU A 181 9.65 12.35 -0.43
CA LEU A 181 10.96 12.37 0.19
C LEU A 181 12.03 12.98 -0.73
N GLU A 182 11.97 12.70 -2.03
CA GLU A 182 12.86 13.29 -3.02
C GLU A 182 12.69 14.79 -3.13
N ARG A 183 11.44 15.26 -3.12
CA ARG A 183 11.15 16.69 -3.12
C ARG A 183 11.75 17.34 -1.89
N TYR A 184 11.55 16.74 -0.72
CA TYR A 184 12.12 17.24 0.53
C TYR A 184 13.65 17.32 0.50
N ILE A 185 14.32 16.25 0.07
CA ILE A 185 15.79 16.19 -0.01
C ILE A 185 16.35 17.25 -0.97
N LYS A 186 15.70 17.44 -2.13
CA LYS A 186 16.10 18.46 -3.12
C LYS A 186 15.93 19.88 -2.59
N GLU A 187 14.84 20.16 -1.88
CA GLU A 187 14.51 21.50 -1.40
C GLU A 187 15.31 21.88 -0.14
N ASN A 188 15.67 20.92 0.72
CA ASN A 188 16.24 21.20 2.05
C ASN A 188 17.71 20.82 2.23
N SER A 189 18.41 20.38 1.16
CA SER A 189 19.83 19.98 1.22
C SER A 189 20.11 18.99 2.35
N ALA A 190 19.46 17.83 2.32
CA ALA A 190 19.58 16.82 3.36
C ALA A 190 21.03 16.38 3.61
N ASN A 191 21.42 16.30 4.89
CA ASN A 191 22.72 15.79 5.30
C ASN A 191 22.73 14.24 5.30
N ASP A 192 23.93 13.65 5.43
CA ASP A 192 24.10 12.19 5.42
C ASP A 192 23.34 11.46 6.54
N GLU A 193 23.16 12.12 7.70
CA GLU A 193 22.41 11.59 8.83
C GLU A 193 20.91 11.45 8.50
N PHE A 194 20.31 12.49 7.91
CA PHE A 194 18.93 12.43 7.43
C PHE A 194 18.78 11.35 6.36
N ILE A 195 19.72 11.26 5.41
CA ILE A 195 19.71 10.25 4.36
C ILE A 195 19.75 8.83 4.94
N ASP A 196 20.55 8.59 5.98
CA ASP A 196 20.60 7.30 6.66
C ASP A 196 19.31 6.94 7.39
N ALA A 197 18.65 7.92 8.03
CA ALA A 197 17.36 7.70 8.65
C ALA A 197 16.25 7.48 7.60
N ALA A 198 16.23 8.27 6.53
CA ALA A 198 15.17 8.26 5.54
C ALA A 198 15.18 7.03 4.62
N ARG A 199 16.30 6.30 4.53
CA ARG A 199 16.45 5.10 3.70
C ARG A 199 16.09 3.79 4.42
N GLU A 200 15.65 3.82 5.68
CA GLU A 200 15.28 2.62 6.43
C GLU A 200 13.81 2.70 6.85
N TRP A 201 12.96 1.91 6.19
CA TRP A 201 11.53 1.91 6.43
C TRP A 201 11.13 0.64 7.18
N GLN A 202 10.42 0.80 8.28
CA GLN A 202 9.72 -0.32 8.91
C GLN A 202 8.22 -0.15 8.67
N ILE A 203 7.58 -1.23 8.23
CA ILE A 203 6.16 -1.26 7.86
C ILE A 203 5.52 -2.34 8.71
N ARG A 204 4.67 -1.95 9.67
CA ARG A 204 3.94 -2.88 10.53
C ARG A 204 2.46 -2.93 10.14
N ALA A 205 2.14 -3.80 9.19
CA ALA A 205 0.78 -3.93 8.65
C ALA A 205 0.56 -5.32 8.02
N ALA A 206 -0.71 -5.72 7.90
CA ALA A 206 -1.09 -6.68 6.87
C ALA A 206 -1.36 -5.94 5.56
N VAL A 207 -0.82 -6.45 4.46
CA VAL A 207 -0.83 -5.78 3.15
C VAL A 207 -1.45 -6.69 2.11
N TYR A 208 -2.55 -6.26 1.50
CA TYR A 208 -3.14 -6.92 0.34
C TYR A 208 -2.50 -6.44 -0.96
N LYS A 209 -2.15 -7.38 -1.83
CA LYS A 209 -1.47 -7.16 -3.11
C LYS A 209 -0.23 -6.26 -3.00
N PRO A 210 0.75 -6.57 -2.12
CA PRO A 210 2.06 -5.90 -2.19
C PRO A 210 2.76 -6.22 -3.52
N GLY A 211 3.67 -5.35 -3.95
CA GLY A 211 4.42 -5.54 -5.20
C GLY A 211 3.78 -4.89 -6.43
N ALA A 212 2.84 -3.95 -6.25
CA ALA A 212 2.13 -3.31 -7.35
C ALA A 212 2.93 -2.22 -8.09
N GLY A 213 4.09 -1.83 -7.58
CA GLY A 213 4.99 -0.89 -8.25
C GLY A 213 5.94 -0.14 -7.32
N VAL A 214 6.99 0.45 -7.89
CA VAL A 214 7.90 1.40 -7.24
C VAL A 214 7.92 2.73 -8.01
N TYR A 215 7.78 3.85 -7.29
CA TYR A 215 7.59 5.17 -7.88
C TYR A 215 8.56 6.20 -7.28
N THR A 216 9.12 7.08 -8.14
CA THR A 216 10.12 8.09 -7.74
C THR A 216 9.85 9.45 -8.41
N SER A 217 10.30 10.57 -7.83
CA SER A 217 10.16 11.91 -8.46
C SER A 217 11.10 12.10 -9.65
N THR A 218 12.19 11.35 -9.70
CA THR A 218 13.21 11.41 -10.76
C THR A 218 12.88 10.55 -11.98
N SER A 219 11.83 9.72 -11.91
CA SER A 219 11.44 8.86 -13.01
C SER A 219 10.50 9.56 -14.00
N ARG A 220 11.04 10.41 -14.88
CA ARG A 220 11.07 9.93 -16.27
C ARG A 220 12.30 9.03 -16.31
N PRO A 221 12.21 7.71 -16.04
CA PRO A 221 13.32 6.86 -16.43
C PRO A 221 13.50 7.13 -17.91
N GLN A 222 14.75 7.25 -18.33
CA GLN A 222 15.02 7.14 -19.75
C GLN A 222 14.43 5.79 -20.14
N LYS A 223 13.37 5.82 -20.95
CA LYS A 223 12.51 4.69 -21.29
C LYS A 223 13.35 3.41 -21.41
N GLY A 224 13.20 2.51 -20.45
CA GLY A 224 13.97 1.27 -20.42
C GLY A 224 15.04 1.12 -19.33
N GLU A 225 15.13 2.01 -18.34
CA GLU A 225 16.00 1.85 -17.16
C GLU A 225 15.21 1.45 -15.89
N PRO A 226 15.76 0.57 -15.03
CA PRO A 226 15.15 0.22 -13.75
C PRO A 226 15.22 1.38 -12.74
N VAL A 227 14.35 1.36 -11.73
CA VAL A 227 14.32 2.40 -10.69
C VAL A 227 15.56 2.31 -9.79
N ASN A 228 16.24 3.43 -9.57
CA ASN A 228 17.46 3.49 -8.75
C ASN A 228 17.32 4.48 -7.57
N PHE A 229 17.07 3.93 -6.37
CA PHE A 229 17.02 4.65 -5.10
C PHE A 229 18.39 5.13 -4.62
N ARG A 230 19.49 4.51 -5.05
CA ARG A 230 20.84 4.89 -4.62
C ARG A 230 21.18 6.31 -5.04
N ARG A 231 20.59 6.81 -6.14
CA ARG A 231 20.72 8.22 -6.54
C ARG A 231 20.12 9.18 -5.51
N LEU A 232 19.05 8.76 -4.84
CA LEU A 232 18.40 9.54 -3.79
C LEU A 232 19.17 9.47 -2.47
N PHE A 233 19.71 8.29 -2.14
CA PHE A 233 20.30 8.02 -0.83
C PHE A 233 21.84 8.00 -0.85
N SER A 234 22.48 8.94 -1.56
CA SER A 234 23.95 9.11 -1.58
C SER A 234 24.72 7.81 -1.86
N GLY A 235 24.24 7.00 -2.81
CA GLY A 235 24.84 5.73 -3.21
C GLY A 235 24.41 4.52 -2.36
N ARG A 236 23.53 4.69 -1.37
CA ARG A 236 23.07 3.65 -0.43
C ARG A 236 21.72 3.06 -0.85
N SER A 237 21.44 1.83 -0.47
CA SER A 237 20.17 1.15 -0.78
C SER A 237 19.03 1.63 0.12
N LEU A 238 17.81 1.66 -0.40
CA LEU A 238 16.59 1.68 0.41
C LEU A 238 16.44 0.30 1.09
N LYS A 239 16.22 0.30 2.41
CA LYS A 239 15.96 -0.92 3.19
C LYS A 239 14.53 -0.86 3.71
N ILE A 240 13.78 -1.94 3.51
CA ILE A 240 12.41 -2.07 3.97
C ILE A 240 12.28 -3.32 4.82
N HIS A 241 11.76 -3.14 6.04
CA HIS A 241 11.43 -4.21 6.97
C HIS A 241 9.92 -4.30 7.06
N VAL A 242 9.34 -5.36 6.49
CA VAL A 242 7.90 -5.61 6.54
C VAL A 242 7.61 -6.54 7.70
N HIS A 243 6.85 -6.06 8.67
CA HIS A 243 6.35 -6.80 9.80
C HIS A 243 4.84 -7.03 9.60
N GLY A 244 4.45 -8.29 9.35
CA GLY A 244 3.06 -8.67 9.18
C GLY A 244 2.77 -9.46 7.91
N ALA A 245 1.50 -9.75 7.68
CA ALA A 245 1.07 -10.64 6.61
C ALA A 245 1.06 -9.95 5.24
N CYS A 246 1.45 -10.69 4.20
CA CYS A 246 1.24 -10.30 2.80
C CYS A 246 0.15 -11.19 2.21
N ILE A 247 -0.88 -10.59 1.62
CA ILE A 247 -2.07 -11.30 1.13
C ILE A 247 -2.13 -11.12 -0.39
N ASP A 248 -2.17 -12.22 -1.16
CA ASP A 248 -2.40 -12.22 -2.62
C ASP A 248 -1.38 -11.43 -3.47
N GLY A 249 -0.18 -11.12 -2.95
CA GLY A 249 0.84 -10.38 -3.71
C GLY A 249 2.26 -10.78 -3.35
N ASN A 250 3.23 -10.21 -4.08
CA ASN A 250 4.62 -10.64 -4.06
C ASN A 250 5.58 -9.45 -3.89
N LEU A 251 6.22 -9.37 -2.73
CA LEU A 251 7.22 -8.35 -2.41
C LEU A 251 8.44 -8.39 -3.34
N GLN A 252 8.77 -9.54 -3.92
CA GLN A 252 9.89 -9.70 -4.85
C GLN A 252 9.75 -8.78 -6.07
N ARG A 253 8.51 -8.48 -6.49
CA ARG A 253 8.27 -7.57 -7.63
C ARG A 253 8.81 -6.16 -7.39
N TRP A 254 8.79 -5.67 -6.15
CA TRP A 254 9.41 -4.39 -5.84
C TRP A 254 10.93 -4.44 -6.03
N ILE A 255 11.57 -5.56 -5.73
CA ILE A 255 13.01 -5.74 -5.91
C ILE A 255 13.34 -5.86 -7.40
N ASP A 256 12.63 -6.72 -8.13
CA ASP A 256 12.88 -7.05 -9.54
C ASP A 256 12.77 -5.83 -10.46
N ASN A 257 12.00 -4.83 -10.06
CA ASN A 257 11.79 -3.59 -10.83
C ASN A 257 12.75 -2.45 -10.44
N THR A 258 13.71 -2.72 -9.55
CA THR A 258 14.74 -1.77 -9.13
C THR A 258 16.12 -2.21 -9.60
N GLU A 259 17.06 -1.27 -9.70
CA GLU A 259 18.45 -1.59 -10.02
C GLU A 259 19.04 -2.55 -8.96
N GLU A 260 19.94 -3.43 -9.39
CA GLU A 260 20.55 -4.41 -8.48
C GLU A 260 21.16 -3.74 -7.24
N GLY A 261 20.77 -4.21 -6.06
CA GLY A 261 21.22 -3.65 -4.80
C GLY A 261 20.67 -2.25 -4.46
N SER A 262 19.71 -1.73 -5.23
CA SER A 262 19.03 -0.46 -4.95
C SER A 262 18.00 -0.58 -3.83
N LEU A 263 17.28 -1.70 -3.79
CA LEU A 263 16.27 -2.01 -2.77
C LEU A 263 16.61 -3.31 -2.05
N ARG A 264 16.40 -3.35 -0.74
CA ARG A 264 16.49 -4.56 0.09
C ARG A 264 15.22 -4.69 0.92
N ILE A 265 14.57 -5.85 0.84
CA ILE A 265 13.38 -6.14 1.63
C ILE A 265 13.68 -7.29 2.59
N THR A 266 13.36 -7.10 3.86
CA THR A 266 13.29 -8.17 4.85
C THR A 266 11.84 -8.33 5.28
N HIS A 267 11.29 -9.52 5.13
CA HIS A 267 9.91 -9.81 5.53
C HIS A 267 9.90 -10.70 6.78
N ASN A 268 9.24 -10.22 7.83
CA ASN A 268 8.97 -10.98 9.05
C ASN A 268 7.45 -11.14 9.21
N PRO A 269 6.86 -12.22 8.65
CA PRO A 269 5.41 -12.44 8.71
C PRO A 269 4.90 -12.72 10.12
N GLN A 270 5.77 -13.23 11.01
CA GLN A 270 5.41 -13.61 12.38
C GLN A 270 5.37 -12.41 13.34
N ALA A 271 5.99 -11.27 12.99
CA ALA A 271 6.07 -10.11 13.88
C ALA A 271 4.71 -9.47 14.21
N VAL A 272 3.68 -9.70 13.40
CA VAL A 272 2.30 -9.28 13.72
C VAL A 272 1.53 -10.49 14.23
N GLU A 273 1.98 -11.02 15.36
CA GLU A 273 1.42 -12.23 16.00
C GLU A 273 -0.07 -12.12 16.34
N ARG A 274 -0.66 -10.91 16.34
CA ARG A 274 -2.07 -10.67 16.67
C ARG A 274 -2.59 -9.43 15.98
N LEU A 275 -2.70 -9.46 14.65
CA LEU A 275 -3.86 -8.84 14.02
C LEU A 275 -5.05 -9.62 14.58
N ALA A 276 -5.50 -9.28 15.79
CA ALA A 276 -6.83 -9.57 16.26
C ALA A 276 -7.71 -8.73 15.36
N VAL A 277 -7.89 -9.21 14.13
CA VAL A 277 -8.88 -8.79 13.16
C VAL A 277 -10.21 -9.10 13.85
N ARG A 278 -10.59 -8.27 14.83
CA ARG A 278 -11.81 -8.39 15.62
C ARG A 278 -12.98 -8.59 14.66
N PRO A 279 -14.10 -9.19 15.10
CA PRO A 279 -15.09 -9.84 14.24
C PRO A 279 -15.50 -9.10 12.96
N LEU A 280 -15.47 -7.77 12.95
CA LEU A 280 -15.72 -6.94 11.78
C LEU A 280 -14.75 -7.24 10.62
N SER A 281 -13.43 -7.22 10.82
CA SER A 281 -12.50 -7.41 9.72
C SER A 281 -12.35 -8.89 9.32
N LEU A 282 -12.64 -9.84 10.22
CA LEU A 282 -12.83 -11.26 9.88
C LEU A 282 -14.09 -11.45 9.03
N ASN A 283 -15.18 -10.72 9.33
CA ASN A 283 -16.39 -10.71 8.50
C ASN A 283 -16.17 -10.02 7.15
N LEU A 284 -15.31 -8.99 7.07
CA LEU A 284 -14.92 -8.35 5.79
C LEU A 284 -14.04 -9.28 4.93
N LEU A 285 -13.12 -10.01 5.55
CA LEU A 285 -12.34 -11.07 4.89
C LEU A 285 -13.23 -12.25 4.46
N ARG A 286 -14.31 -12.52 5.20
CA ARG A 286 -15.32 -13.56 4.95
C ARG A 286 -16.50 -13.11 4.08
N GLN A 287 -16.60 -11.84 3.70
CA GLN A 287 -17.57 -11.36 2.70
C GLN A 287 -17.15 -11.96 1.36
N ARG A 288 -17.63 -13.19 1.14
CA ARG A 288 -17.40 -14.12 0.02
C ARG A 288 -17.06 -13.40 -1.29
N THR A 289 -15.98 -13.71 -2.01
CA THR A 289 -15.67 -15.04 -2.61
C THR A 289 -16.91 -15.84 -3.03
N ARG A 290 -17.93 -15.19 -3.62
CA ARG A 290 -18.91 -15.93 -4.43
C ARG A 290 -18.29 -16.13 -5.81
N PRO A 291 -18.28 -17.36 -6.35
CA PRO A 291 -18.11 -17.52 -7.79
C PRO A 291 -19.26 -16.74 -8.45
N ASP A 292 -18.94 -15.89 -9.42
CA ASP A 292 -19.94 -15.39 -10.33
C ASP A 292 -20.65 -16.60 -10.97
N LEU A 293 -21.98 -16.54 -11.03
CA LEU A 293 -22.81 -17.51 -11.77
C LEU A 293 -22.49 -17.47 -13.26
#